data_AF-A0A936AH00-F1
#
_entry.id   AF-A0A936AH00-F1
#
_cell.length_a   1.000
_cell.length_b   1.000
_cell.length_c   1.000
_cell.angle_alpha   90.00
_cell.angle_beta   90.00
_cell.angle_gamma   90.00
#
_symmetry.space_group_name_H-M   'P 1'
#
loop_
_entity.id
_entity.type
_entity.pdbx_description
1 polymer ?
#
loop_
_entity_poly.entity_id
_entity_poly.type
_entity_poly.pdbx_seq_one_letter_code
_entity_poly.pdbx_strand_id
1 'polypeptide(L)'
;MIFNGPLLFASPVKDLTIARYLAAVEVDFIGIDLDEADPKKLNTLIKQLNEWIEGPKLIGVSAFPLQLQHLDFGLHGFYADSDLSGFNMECRMHSLEYYKNQKPEHFDFILINQIEQAIQNIPYLLKSSIKKIPESNPSVDGYYFAPGIEEKTGLFDFEEMDTWIEHVKALH
;
A
#
# COMPACT_ATOMS: atom_id res chain seq x y z
N MET A 1 -12.82 -10.99 -8.82
CA MET A 1 -11.83 -11.66 -7.97
C MET A 1 -12.55 -12.14 -6.72
N ILE A 2 -12.30 -13.36 -6.27
CA ILE A 2 -12.72 -13.81 -4.94
C ILE A 2 -11.45 -13.68 -4.10
N PHE A 3 -11.47 -12.80 -3.10
CA PHE A 3 -10.37 -12.66 -2.15
C PHE A 3 -10.54 -13.69 -1.04
N ASN A 4 -9.45 -14.30 -0.57
CA ASN A 4 -9.48 -15.27 0.54
C ASN A 4 -9.52 -14.58 1.92
N GLY A 5 -9.63 -13.25 1.94
CA GLY A 5 -9.60 -12.37 3.11
C GLY A 5 -9.50 -10.90 2.67
N PRO A 6 -9.45 -9.94 3.60
CA PRO A 6 -9.24 -8.55 3.24
C PRO A 6 -7.86 -8.35 2.63
N LEU A 7 -7.76 -7.50 1.61
CA LEU A 7 -6.47 -7.08 1.08
C LEU A 7 -5.71 -6.22 2.10
N LEU A 8 -4.42 -6.47 2.25
CA LEU A 8 -3.55 -5.74 3.18
C LEU A 8 -2.47 -4.99 2.42
N PHE A 9 -2.48 -3.66 2.55
CA PHE A 9 -1.48 -2.78 1.95
C PHE A 9 -0.75 -1.98 3.04
N ALA A 10 0.52 -2.33 3.29
CA ALA A 10 1.36 -1.67 4.29
C ALA A 10 2.25 -0.60 3.63
N SER A 11 2.14 0.66 4.06
CA SER A 11 2.92 1.78 3.51
C SER A 11 3.02 3.00 4.44
N PRO A 12 4.15 3.73 4.46
CA PRO A 12 5.40 3.45 3.74
C PRO A 12 6.30 2.48 4.53
N VAL A 13 6.95 1.57 3.80
CA VAL A 13 7.98 0.66 4.33
C VAL A 13 9.37 1.24 4.03
N LYS A 14 10.21 1.32 5.07
CA LYS A 14 11.50 2.04 5.02
C LYS A 14 12.73 1.16 5.17
N ASP A 15 12.55 -0.08 5.60
CA ASP A 15 13.65 -1.01 5.88
C ASP A 15 13.24 -2.46 5.65
N LEU A 16 14.24 -3.34 5.62
CA LEU A 16 14.07 -4.74 5.34
C LEU A 16 13.50 -5.54 6.53
N THR A 17 13.65 -5.06 7.76
CA THR A 17 13.16 -5.75 8.96
C THR A 17 11.65 -5.77 8.95
N ILE A 18 11.02 -4.60 8.78
CA ILE A 18 9.56 -4.49 8.71
C ILE A 18 9.01 -5.20 7.47
N ALA A 19 9.71 -5.10 6.33
CA ALA A 19 9.28 -5.77 5.10
C ALA A 19 9.23 -7.30 5.24
N ARG A 20 10.24 -7.90 5.89
CA ARG A 20 10.27 -9.35 6.15
C ARG A 20 9.15 -9.79 7.05
N TYR A 21 8.90 -9.02 8.11
CA TYR A 21 7.79 -9.30 9.00
C TYR A 21 6.45 -9.21 8.24
N LEU A 22 6.24 -8.14 7.45
CA LEU A 22 5.03 -7.95 6.64
C LEU A 22 4.81 -9.09 5.64
N ALA A 23 5.88 -9.58 5.02
CA ALA A 23 5.83 -10.75 4.15
C ALA A 23 5.45 -12.03 4.92
N ALA A 24 5.98 -12.22 6.14
CA ALA A 24 5.68 -13.37 6.98
C ALA A 24 4.23 -13.39 7.47
N VAL A 25 3.61 -12.22 7.69
CA VAL A 25 2.17 -12.10 8.01
C VAL A 25 1.28 -12.04 6.76
N GLU A 26 1.85 -12.30 5.58
CA GLU A 26 1.16 -12.43 4.29
C GLU A 26 0.36 -11.18 3.90
N VAL A 27 0.96 -9.99 3.99
CA VAL A 27 0.34 -8.81 3.36
C VAL A 27 0.39 -8.92 1.83
N ASP A 28 -0.59 -8.33 1.14
CA ASP A 28 -0.66 -8.38 -0.32
C ASP A 28 0.28 -7.36 -0.99
N PHE A 29 0.46 -6.20 -0.35
CA PHE A 29 1.21 -5.09 -0.92
C PHE A 29 2.13 -4.41 0.11
N ILE A 30 3.33 -4.06 -0.35
CA ILE A 30 4.28 -3.22 0.38
C ILE A 30 4.48 -1.93 -0.40
N GLY A 31 4.24 -0.79 0.25
CA GLY A 31 4.36 0.54 -0.33
C GLY A 31 5.71 1.16 -0.03
N ILE A 32 6.38 1.63 -1.08
CA ILE A 32 7.70 2.25 -1.00
C ILE A 32 7.53 3.72 -1.35
N ASP A 33 7.92 4.61 -0.44
CA ASP A 33 7.90 6.05 -0.67
C ASP A 33 8.98 6.43 -1.69
N LEU A 34 8.56 6.79 -2.89
CA LEU A 34 9.45 7.17 -3.99
C LEU A 34 9.83 8.66 -3.94
N ASP A 35 9.20 9.44 -3.06
CA ASP A 35 9.54 10.83 -2.81
C ASP A 35 10.67 10.97 -1.76
N GLU A 36 11.28 9.84 -1.36
CA GLU A 36 12.45 9.82 -0.47
C GLU A 36 13.59 10.68 -1.04
N ALA A 37 14.09 11.60 -0.22
CA ALA A 37 15.03 12.63 -0.63
C ALA A 37 16.43 12.08 -0.97
N ASP A 38 16.74 10.84 -0.55
CA ASP A 38 17.99 10.16 -0.85
C ASP A 38 17.80 9.02 -1.88
N PRO A 39 18.04 9.28 -3.18
CA PRO A 39 17.89 8.28 -4.23
C PRO A 39 18.79 7.05 -4.06
N LYS A 40 19.94 7.18 -3.38
CA LYS A 40 20.83 6.02 -3.14
C LYS A 40 20.23 5.09 -2.11
N LYS A 41 19.67 5.63 -1.03
CA LYS A 41 18.94 4.83 -0.02
C LYS A 41 17.73 4.16 -0.64
N LEU A 42 16.93 4.90 -1.41
CA LEU A 42 15.76 4.36 -2.10
C LEU A 42 16.12 3.19 -3.01
N ASN A 43 17.10 3.36 -3.90
CA ASN A 43 17.54 2.30 -4.81
C ASN A 43 18.12 1.08 -4.06
N THR A 44 18.84 1.32 -2.96
CA THR A 44 19.37 0.24 -2.11
C THR A 44 18.23 -0.54 -1.47
N LEU A 45 17.23 0.14 -0.92
CA LEU A 45 16.06 -0.48 -0.32
C LEU A 45 15.27 -1.29 -1.35
N ILE A 46 14.93 -0.71 -2.51
CA ILE A 46 14.19 -1.41 -3.57
C ILE A 46 14.92 -2.67 -4.01
N LYS A 47 16.25 -2.60 -4.21
CA LYS A 47 17.05 -3.76 -4.55
C LYS A 47 17.01 -4.83 -3.46
N GLN A 48 17.15 -4.44 -2.19
CA GLN A 48 17.05 -5.38 -1.07
C GLN A 48 15.66 -6.02 -0.97
N LEU A 49 14.59 -5.27 -1.20
CA LEU A 49 13.24 -5.80 -1.19
C LEU A 49 13.03 -6.81 -2.33
N ASN A 50 13.44 -6.49 -3.55
CA ASN A 50 13.35 -7.40 -4.70
C ASN A 50 14.19 -8.67 -4.52
N GLU A 51 15.32 -8.61 -3.82
CA GLU A 51 16.19 -9.77 -3.59
C GLU A 51 15.74 -10.67 -2.43
N TRP A 52 15.14 -10.11 -1.39
CA TRP A 52 14.93 -10.80 -0.11
C TRP A 52 13.47 -10.98 0.30
N ILE A 53 12.54 -10.33 -0.38
CA ILE A 53 11.12 -10.38 -0.05
C ILE A 53 10.35 -11.13 -1.13
N GLU A 54 9.65 -12.17 -0.71
CA GLU A 54 8.72 -12.94 -1.54
C GLU A 54 7.33 -12.87 -0.93
N GLY A 55 6.28 -12.87 -1.77
CA GLY A 55 4.89 -12.78 -1.34
C GLY A 55 4.25 -11.44 -1.74
N PRO A 56 4.46 -10.34 -0.98
CA PRO A 56 3.82 -9.07 -1.25
C PRO A 56 4.33 -8.42 -2.54
N LYS A 57 3.41 -7.79 -3.27
CA LYS A 57 3.76 -6.94 -4.42
C LYS A 57 4.30 -5.61 -3.94
N LEU A 58 5.46 -5.22 -4.46
CA LEU A 58 6.06 -3.90 -4.19
C LEU A 58 5.38 -2.82 -5.03
N ILE A 59 4.80 -1.82 -4.37
CA ILE A 59 4.08 -0.69 -4.98
C ILE A 59 4.83 0.60 -4.71
N GLY A 60 5.13 1.36 -5.76
CA GLY A 60 5.70 2.70 -5.64
C GLY A 60 4.63 3.71 -5.22
N VAL A 61 4.87 4.46 -4.14
CA VAL A 61 3.99 5.51 -3.65
C VAL A 61 4.67 6.85 -3.89
N SER A 62 4.01 7.75 -4.61
CA SER A 62 4.53 9.10 -4.87
C SER A 62 3.39 10.12 -4.96
N ALA A 63 3.63 11.30 -4.41
CA ALA A 63 2.82 12.49 -4.65
C ALA A 63 3.22 13.21 -5.95
N PHE A 64 4.36 12.87 -6.55
CA PHE A 64 4.93 13.52 -7.74
C PHE A 64 5.34 12.50 -8.84
N PRO A 65 4.39 11.69 -9.36
CA PRO A 65 4.70 10.56 -10.23
C PRO A 65 5.43 10.95 -11.52
N LEU A 66 5.19 12.15 -12.07
CA LEU A 66 5.81 12.60 -13.32
C LEU A 66 7.35 12.59 -13.30
N GLN A 67 7.99 12.68 -12.13
CA GLN A 67 9.45 12.66 -12.00
C GLN A 67 10.04 11.25 -12.14
N LEU A 68 9.20 10.21 -12.09
CA LEU A 68 9.60 8.81 -11.97
C LEU A 68 9.51 8.03 -13.29
N GLN A 69 9.01 8.66 -14.37
CA GLN A 69 8.65 8.04 -15.66
C GLN A 69 9.80 7.35 -16.42
N HIS A 70 11.03 7.45 -15.93
CA HIS A 70 12.22 6.87 -16.55
C HIS A 70 12.95 5.88 -15.63
N LEU A 71 12.41 5.61 -14.45
CA LEU A 71 13.06 4.78 -13.45
C LEU A 71 12.40 3.40 -13.45
N ASP A 72 13.12 2.41 -14.01
CA ASP A 72 12.78 1.01 -13.82
C ASP A 72 13.29 0.56 -12.45
N PHE A 73 12.36 0.50 -11.51
CA PHE A 73 12.61 0.06 -10.14
C PHE A 73 12.31 -1.43 -9.94
N GLY A 74 11.84 -2.15 -10.97
CA GLY A 74 11.32 -3.52 -10.81
C GLY A 74 10.13 -3.59 -9.85
N LEU A 75 9.29 -2.55 -9.82
CA LEU A 75 8.08 -2.51 -8.98
C LEU A 75 6.90 -3.15 -9.72
N HIS A 76 5.92 -3.61 -8.95
CA HIS A 76 4.73 -4.31 -9.47
C HIS A 76 3.58 -3.35 -9.84
N GLY A 77 3.76 -2.05 -9.61
CA GLY A 77 2.84 -0.98 -9.94
C GLY A 77 3.04 0.24 -9.06
N PHE A 78 2.20 1.25 -9.29
CA PHE A 78 2.27 2.54 -8.58
C PHE A 78 0.93 2.92 -7.97
N TYR A 79 0.99 3.66 -6.88
CA TYR A 79 -0.08 4.46 -6.31
C TYR A 79 0.35 5.94 -6.38
N ALA A 80 -0.53 6.80 -6.88
CA ALA A 80 -0.35 8.22 -6.68
C ALA A 80 -1.63 8.92 -6.28
N ASP A 81 -1.43 9.97 -5.49
CA ASP A 81 -2.48 10.83 -4.95
C ASP A 81 -2.76 12.06 -5.84
N SER A 82 -2.03 12.21 -6.96
CA SER A 82 -2.06 13.38 -7.83
C SER A 82 -2.06 13.01 -9.32
N ASP A 83 -2.02 14.01 -10.21
CA ASP A 83 -2.13 13.84 -11.67
C ASP A 83 -1.10 12.84 -12.24
N LEU A 84 -1.63 11.71 -12.70
CA LEU A 84 -0.91 10.57 -13.26
C LEU A 84 -0.92 10.52 -14.79
N SER A 85 -1.24 11.63 -15.48
CA SER A 85 -1.32 11.68 -16.95
C SER A 85 -0.09 11.12 -17.69
N GLY A 86 1.08 11.03 -17.04
CA GLY A 86 2.29 10.37 -17.57
C GLY A 86 2.49 8.87 -17.23
N PHE A 87 1.69 8.27 -16.34
CA PHE A 87 1.92 6.95 -15.73
C PHE A 87 0.83 5.88 -15.99
N ASN A 88 -0.06 6.14 -16.96
CA ASN A 88 -1.33 5.41 -17.13
C ASN A 88 -1.25 3.88 -17.30
N MET A 89 -0.11 3.28 -17.64
CA MET A 89 -0.02 1.82 -17.82
C MET A 89 0.40 1.03 -16.58
N GLU A 90 0.95 1.68 -15.55
CA GLU A 90 1.52 0.99 -14.39
C GLU A 90 0.90 1.42 -13.05
N CYS A 91 0.02 2.43 -13.07
CA CYS A 91 -0.73 2.79 -11.88
C CYS A 91 -1.85 1.78 -11.62
N ARG A 92 -1.78 1.11 -10.47
CA ARG A 92 -2.74 0.06 -10.07
C ARG A 92 -3.74 0.57 -9.05
N MET A 93 -3.45 1.70 -8.42
CA MET A 93 -4.20 2.20 -7.26
C MET A 93 -4.34 3.72 -7.35
N HIS A 94 -5.54 4.23 -7.09
CA HIS A 94 -5.82 5.67 -7.10
C HIS A 94 -6.55 6.13 -5.85
N SER A 95 -6.42 7.41 -5.50
CA SER A 95 -7.33 8.02 -4.54
C SER A 95 -8.73 8.18 -5.14
N LEU A 96 -9.75 8.20 -4.28
CA LEU A 96 -11.13 8.41 -4.72
C LEU A 96 -11.34 9.76 -5.40
N GLU A 97 -10.63 10.80 -4.95
CA GLU A 97 -10.66 12.12 -5.57
C GLU A 97 -10.14 12.09 -7.00
N TYR A 98 -8.98 11.43 -7.21
CA TYR A 98 -8.42 11.25 -8.54
C TYR A 98 -9.39 10.50 -9.46
N TYR A 99 -9.99 9.40 -8.99
CA TYR A 99 -10.96 8.63 -9.77
C TYR A 99 -12.18 9.48 -10.17
N LYS A 100 -12.74 10.27 -9.24
CA LYS A 100 -13.90 11.13 -9.52
C LYS A 100 -13.58 12.18 -10.59
N ASN A 101 -12.36 12.71 -10.61
CA ASN A 101 -11.93 13.76 -11.52
C ASN A 101 -11.51 13.24 -12.90
N GLN A 102 -10.73 12.15 -12.95
CA GLN A 102 -10.08 11.68 -14.18
C GLN A 102 -10.72 10.44 -14.79
N LYS A 103 -11.44 9.64 -13.98
CA LYS A 103 -12.06 8.36 -14.40
C LYS A 103 -11.08 7.48 -15.21
N PRO A 104 -9.93 7.09 -14.62
CA PRO A 104 -8.95 6.26 -15.32
C PRO A 104 -9.58 4.95 -15.80
N GLU A 105 -9.16 4.48 -16.98
CA GLU A 105 -9.72 3.25 -17.60
C GLU A 105 -9.10 1.96 -17.03
N HIS A 106 -7.90 2.05 -16.45
CA HIS A 106 -7.12 0.89 -16.00
C HIS A 106 -6.56 1.11 -14.60
N PHE A 107 -7.09 0.36 -13.63
CA PHE A 107 -6.60 0.32 -12.26
C PHE A 107 -7.25 -0.88 -11.55
N ASP A 108 -6.69 -1.28 -10.41
CA ASP A 108 -7.20 -2.40 -9.61
C ASP A 108 -7.99 -1.95 -8.38
N PHE A 109 -7.57 -0.88 -7.71
CA PHE A 109 -8.11 -0.48 -6.40
C PHE A 109 -8.30 1.03 -6.27
N ILE A 110 -9.27 1.43 -5.43
CA ILE A 110 -9.38 2.80 -4.93
C ILE A 110 -9.04 2.85 -3.45
N LEU A 111 -8.14 3.77 -3.07
CA LEU A 111 -7.85 4.08 -1.67
C LEU A 111 -8.83 5.15 -1.17
N ILE A 112 -9.44 4.89 -0.01
CA ILE A 112 -10.38 5.79 0.65
C ILE A 112 -9.91 6.12 2.07
N ASN A 113 -10.08 7.37 2.49
CA ASN A 113 -9.73 7.81 3.84
C ASN A 113 -10.87 7.62 4.86
N GLN A 114 -12.09 7.45 4.36
CA GLN A 114 -13.31 7.26 5.13
C GLN A 114 -14.28 6.43 4.31
N ILE A 115 -15.22 5.78 4.98
CA ILE A 115 -16.28 5.02 4.31
C ILE A 115 -17.13 6.01 3.52
N GLU A 116 -17.16 5.84 2.20
CA GLU A 116 -18.03 6.60 1.31
C GLU A 116 -19.07 5.68 0.66
N GLN A 117 -20.04 6.26 -0.06
CA GLN A 117 -20.96 5.48 -0.87
C GLN A 117 -20.17 4.69 -1.92
N ALA A 118 -20.32 3.37 -1.88
CA ALA A 118 -19.63 2.48 -2.80
C ALA A 118 -19.95 2.83 -4.26
N ILE A 119 -18.93 3.07 -5.05
CA ILE A 119 -19.02 3.04 -6.50
C ILE A 119 -19.04 1.56 -6.88
N GLN A 120 -20.13 1.13 -7.52
CA GLN A 120 -20.33 -0.29 -7.83
C GLN A 120 -19.16 -0.85 -8.65
N ASN A 121 -18.75 -2.07 -8.30
CA ASN A 121 -17.79 -2.92 -9.02
C ASN A 121 -16.31 -2.50 -8.95
N ILE A 122 -15.94 -1.62 -8.02
CA ILE A 122 -14.54 -1.25 -7.80
C ILE A 122 -14.12 -1.62 -6.38
N PRO A 123 -13.06 -2.40 -6.18
CA PRO A 123 -12.60 -2.75 -4.85
C PRO A 123 -11.99 -1.56 -4.09
N TYR A 124 -12.28 -1.46 -2.80
CA TYR A 124 -11.83 -0.37 -1.92
C TYR A 124 -10.83 -0.81 -0.86
N LEU A 125 -9.76 -0.02 -0.72
CA LEU A 125 -8.84 -0.12 0.41
C LEU A 125 -9.06 1.06 1.36
N LEU A 126 -9.54 0.78 2.57
CA LEU A 126 -9.76 1.80 3.60
C LEU A 126 -8.46 2.10 4.35
N LYS A 127 -8.06 3.37 4.37
CA LYS A 127 -6.99 3.83 5.25
C LYS A 127 -7.36 3.63 6.70
N SER A 128 -6.54 2.87 7.41
CA SER A 128 -6.74 2.54 8.80
C SER A 128 -5.43 2.67 9.57
N SER A 129 -5.54 3.02 10.84
CA SER A 129 -4.41 3.08 11.76
C SER A 129 -4.38 1.79 12.55
N ILE A 130 -3.19 1.20 12.73
CA ILE A 130 -3.01 0.01 13.58
C ILE A 130 -3.49 0.25 15.02
N LYS A 131 -3.50 1.51 15.47
CA LYS A 131 -3.98 1.93 16.81
C LYS A 131 -5.50 1.92 16.97
N LYS A 132 -6.22 1.77 15.86
CA LYS A 132 -7.69 1.80 15.86
C LYS A 132 -8.21 0.61 15.07
N ILE A 133 -8.80 -0.32 15.80
CA ILE A 133 -9.46 -1.48 15.22
C ILE A 133 -10.66 -1.00 14.37
N PRO A 134 -10.69 -1.32 13.06
CA PRO A 134 -11.81 -0.96 12.20
C PRO A 134 -13.03 -1.83 12.50
N GLU A 135 -14.23 -1.28 12.24
CA GLU A 135 -15.47 -2.07 12.28
C GLU A 135 -15.65 -2.84 10.96
N SER A 136 -16.39 -3.97 11.01
CA SER A 136 -16.76 -4.71 9.81
C SER A 136 -17.56 -3.82 8.86
N ASN A 137 -17.16 -3.80 7.59
CA ASN A 137 -17.90 -3.08 6.56
C ASN A 137 -17.87 -3.88 5.24
N PRO A 138 -19.03 -4.32 4.72
CA PRO A 138 -19.09 -5.11 3.49
C PRO A 138 -18.73 -4.34 2.22
N SER A 139 -18.56 -3.01 2.31
CA SER A 139 -18.15 -2.15 1.18
C SER A 139 -16.65 -1.93 1.10
N VAL A 140 -15.88 -2.51 2.03
CA VAL A 140 -14.42 -2.39 2.10
C VAL A 140 -13.83 -3.75 1.73
N ASP A 141 -12.95 -3.81 0.74
CA ASP A 141 -12.31 -5.04 0.28
C ASP A 141 -10.95 -5.28 0.94
N GLY A 142 -10.43 -4.24 1.61
CA GLY A 142 -9.17 -4.33 2.33
C GLY A 142 -8.77 -3.03 3.00
N TYR A 143 -7.56 -3.01 3.51
CA TYR A 143 -7.05 -1.95 4.36
C TYR A 143 -5.67 -1.49 3.92
N TYR A 144 -5.51 -0.17 3.90
CA TYR A 144 -4.24 0.51 3.77
C TYR A 144 -3.80 0.99 5.15
N PHE A 145 -2.59 0.62 5.60
CA PHE A 145 -2.12 0.98 6.93
C PHE A 145 -0.64 1.33 6.95
N ALA A 146 -0.24 2.16 7.91
CA ALA A 146 1.17 2.40 8.18
C ALA A 146 1.67 1.36 9.19
N PRO A 147 2.75 0.61 8.88
CA PRO A 147 3.26 -0.46 9.75
C PRO A 147 3.96 0.05 11.02
N GLY A 148 3.80 1.32 11.38
CA GLY A 148 4.43 1.95 12.54
C GLY A 148 5.78 2.61 12.23
N ILE A 149 6.40 3.16 13.28
CA ILE A 149 7.74 3.75 13.24
C ILE A 149 8.56 2.98 14.28
N GLU A 150 9.83 2.69 13.97
CA GLU A 150 10.78 2.16 14.96
C GLU A 150 10.82 3.05 16.21
N GLU A 151 10.55 2.47 17.39
CA GLU A 151 10.74 3.21 18.66
C GLU A 151 12.23 3.41 18.95
N LYS A 152 13.05 2.43 18.55
CA LYS A 152 14.51 2.45 18.51
C LYS A 152 14.97 1.64 17.30
N THR A 153 16.16 1.92 16.78
CA THR A 153 16.72 1.18 15.63
C THR A 153 16.65 -0.33 15.85
N GLY A 154 15.91 -1.04 15.00
CA GLY A 154 15.68 -2.48 15.08
C GLY A 154 14.64 -2.94 16.12
N LEU A 155 13.88 -2.04 16.74
CA LEU A 155 12.80 -2.35 17.67
C LEU A 155 11.47 -1.76 17.19
N PHE A 156 10.66 -2.62 16.59
CA PHE A 156 9.26 -2.37 16.29
C PHE A 156 8.37 -3.04 17.35
N ASP A 157 7.30 -2.36 17.74
CA ASP A 157 6.22 -2.98 18.49
C ASP A 157 5.32 -3.73 17.49
N PHE A 158 5.63 -5.01 17.29
CA PHE A 158 4.87 -5.88 16.40
C PHE A 158 3.55 -6.35 17.03
N GLU A 159 3.38 -6.26 18.35
CA GLU A 159 2.20 -6.78 19.05
C GLU A 159 0.94 -5.99 18.68
N GLU A 160 1.05 -4.65 18.59
CA GLU A 160 -0.04 -3.79 18.13
C GLU A 160 -0.45 -4.12 16.69
N MET A 161 0.54 -4.39 15.82
CA MET A 161 0.28 -4.73 14.41
C MET A 161 -0.30 -6.13 14.25
N ASP A 162 0.22 -7.14 14.96
CA ASP A 162 -0.32 -8.51 14.97
C ASP A 162 -1.80 -8.49 15.37
N THR A 163 -2.11 -7.84 16.50
CA THR A 163 -3.48 -7.71 17.01
C THR A 163 -4.40 -7.08 15.98
N TRP A 164 -3.93 -6.03 15.30
CA TRP A 164 -4.72 -5.35 14.28
C TRP A 164 -4.92 -6.22 13.03
N ILE A 165 -3.88 -6.90 12.54
CA ILE A 165 -3.94 -7.78 11.36
C ILE A 165 -4.87 -8.96 11.63
N GLU A 166 -4.74 -9.62 12.78
CA GLU A 166 -5.59 -10.73 13.18
C GLU A 166 -7.06 -10.31 13.22
N HIS A 167 -7.34 -9.14 13.81
CA HIS A 167 -8.70 -8.62 13.86
C HIS A 167 -9.25 -8.36 12.46
N VAL A 168 -8.49 -7.65 11.62
CA VAL A 168 -8.90 -7.32 10.26
C VAL A 168 -9.17 -8.58 9.43
N LYS A 169 -8.28 -9.58 9.49
CA LYS A 169 -8.47 -10.86 8.79
C LYS A 169 -9.73 -11.60 9.26
N ALA A 170 -10.16 -11.41 10.51
CA ALA A 170 -11.38 -12.00 11.05
C ALA A 170 -12.68 -11.26 10.68
N LEU A 171 -12.61 -10.07 10.08
CA LEU A 171 -13.80 -9.29 9.69
C LEU A 171 -14.46 -9.79 8.38
N HIS A 172 -13.83 -10.71 7.65
CA HIS A 172 -14.27 -11.20 6.34
C HIS A 172 -14.47 -12.72 6.31
#